data_AF-X6LC06-F1
#
_entry.id   AF-X6LC06-F1
#
_cell.length_a   1.000
_cell.length_b   1.000
_cell.length_c   1.000
_cell.angle_alpha   90.00
_cell.angle_beta   90.00
_cell.angle_gamma   90.00
#
_symmetry.space_group_name_H-M   'P 1'
#
loop_
_entity.id
_entity.type
_entity.pdbx_description
1 polymer ?
#
loop_
_entity_poly.entity_id
_entity_poly.type
_entity_poly.pdbx_seq_one_letter_code
_entity_poly.pdbx_strand_id
1 'polypeptide(L)'
;SPFSENTLTKNSTKLITLKSAKKLLKLKKVVKKDEWIRRRKKKRNNWNDPSSARQSCLDKNWILQFNQPEQFEPFTYMDEIPVVDENCLEQFLKINPNSCPIQPHDNFIYFRCGVAKRFIGNLKIICPLQFQQDLQERQQRNEKVICDFKGKIKDLSNHLDNDCTLQRSDCRYKQFGCEHSCPKHKLSDHLSSQSKLHFDLTVKFIQTLQLNEKNLKLTNENITLKKENEQLQQEMKTIQKESQQELLKLHADIEIIKNNFIQKEKQYNGLTKSLQGNNDKLSNKKEEDKNDDIEEFVFNLINFLFFSKNNFEAKILVAYSC
;
A
#
# COMPACT_ATOMS: atom_id res chain seq x y z
N SER A 1 -42.81 1.20 26.18
CA SER A 1 -41.35 1.02 26.08
C SER A 1 -40.95 0.59 24.68
N PRO A 2 -40.35 1.47 23.85
CA PRO A 2 -39.67 1.06 22.63
C PRO A 2 -38.15 1.22 22.82
N PHE A 3 -37.45 0.09 22.93
CA PHE A 3 -35.99 0.00 23.00
C PHE A 3 -35.45 -0.65 21.71
N SER A 4 -34.39 -0.03 21.17
CA SER A 4 -33.15 -0.67 20.68
C SER A 4 -33.02 -1.43 19.36
N GLU A 5 -33.58 -1.00 18.23
CA GLU A 5 -33.15 -1.55 16.91
C GLU A 5 -32.18 -0.68 16.09
N ASN A 6 -31.99 0.60 16.43
CA ASN A 6 -31.18 1.51 15.60
C ASN A 6 -29.67 1.54 15.89
N THR A 7 -29.18 0.76 16.87
CA THR A 7 -27.76 0.69 17.23
C THR A 7 -27.00 -0.43 16.52
N LEU A 8 -27.68 -1.43 15.93
CA LEU A 8 -27.03 -2.60 15.34
C LEU A 8 -26.40 -2.31 13.96
N THR A 9 -27.02 -1.43 13.16
CA THR A 9 -26.58 -1.17 11.77
C THR A 9 -25.41 -0.21 11.68
N LYS A 10 -25.30 0.79 12.57
CA LYS A 10 -24.13 1.71 12.63
C LYS A 10 -22.83 1.02 13.04
N ASN A 11 -22.92 -0.05 13.83
CA ASN A 11 -21.75 -0.83 14.24
C ASN A 11 -21.24 -1.75 13.12
N SER A 12 -22.14 -2.25 12.26
CA SER A 12 -21.76 -3.10 11.11
C SER A 12 -20.95 -2.33 10.06
N THR A 13 -21.35 -1.10 9.71
CA THR A 13 -20.65 -0.29 8.70
C THR A 13 -19.26 0.16 9.17
N LYS A 14 -19.12 0.52 10.47
CA LYS A 14 -17.81 0.80 11.08
C LYS A 14 -16.89 -0.43 11.10
N LEU A 15 -17.45 -1.63 11.24
CA LEU A 15 -16.67 -2.87 11.24
C LEU A 15 -16.13 -3.22 9.85
N ILE A 16 -16.92 -2.95 8.79
CA ILE A 16 -16.54 -3.22 7.39
C ILE A 16 -15.42 -2.24 6.94
N THR A 17 -15.52 -0.96 7.29
CA THR A 17 -14.46 0.02 6.97
C THR A 17 -13.16 -0.26 7.73
N LEU A 18 -13.23 -0.70 8.99
CA LEU A 18 -12.04 -1.13 9.75
C LEU A 18 -11.36 -2.38 9.16
N LYS A 19 -12.14 -3.35 8.69
CA LYS A 19 -11.59 -4.57 8.05
C LYS A 19 -10.87 -4.25 6.74
N SER A 20 -11.42 -3.35 5.92
CA SER A 20 -10.81 -2.89 4.68
C SER A 20 -9.53 -2.08 4.91
N ALA A 21 -9.53 -1.18 5.91
CA ALA A 21 -8.33 -0.41 6.29
C ALA A 21 -7.21 -1.32 6.84
N LYS A 22 -7.55 -2.32 7.66
CA LYS A 22 -6.57 -3.32 8.14
C LYS A 22 -5.97 -4.16 7.00
N LYS A 23 -6.77 -4.49 5.97
CA LYS A 23 -6.28 -5.23 4.78
C LYS A 23 -5.32 -4.39 3.94
N LEU A 24 -5.63 -3.10 3.73
CA LEU A 24 -4.74 -2.15 3.05
C LEU A 24 -3.44 -1.91 3.83
N LEU A 25 -3.50 -1.82 5.16
CA LEU A 25 -2.30 -1.67 5.99
C LEU A 25 -1.41 -2.92 5.94
N LYS A 26 -2.00 -4.12 5.89
CA LYS A 26 -1.27 -5.38 5.69
C LYS A 26 -0.58 -5.43 4.31
N LEU A 27 -1.28 -5.03 3.24
CA LEU A 27 -0.70 -4.99 1.88
C LEU A 27 0.46 -3.99 1.78
N LYS A 28 0.34 -2.79 2.37
CA LYS A 28 1.45 -1.81 2.42
C LYS A 28 2.67 -2.34 3.18
N LYS A 29 2.46 -3.14 4.24
CA LYS A 29 3.57 -3.80 4.97
C LYS A 29 4.23 -4.91 4.16
N VAL A 30 3.48 -5.69 3.38
CA VAL A 30 4.05 -6.73 2.49
C VAL A 30 4.87 -6.10 1.37
N VAL A 31 4.36 -5.06 0.69
CA VAL A 31 5.10 -4.37 -0.37
C VAL A 31 6.40 -3.75 0.14
N LYS A 32 6.37 -3.08 1.31
CA LYS A 32 7.60 -2.55 1.94
C LYS A 32 8.59 -3.65 2.35
N LYS A 33 8.09 -4.81 2.81
CA LYS A 33 8.92 -5.96 3.18
C LYS A 33 9.61 -6.56 1.94
N ASP A 34 8.91 -6.70 0.82
CA ASP A 34 9.48 -7.22 -0.42
C ASP A 34 10.52 -6.27 -1.04
N GLU A 35 10.27 -4.96 -0.99
CA GLU A 35 11.24 -3.96 -1.42
C GLU A 35 12.51 -3.98 -0.56
N TRP A 36 12.34 -4.12 0.76
CA TRP A 36 13.45 -4.28 1.70
C TRP A 36 14.21 -5.61 1.49
N ILE A 37 13.52 -6.72 1.24
CA ILE A 37 14.15 -8.02 0.92
C ILE A 37 14.94 -7.92 -0.40
N ARG A 38 14.41 -7.24 -1.43
CA ARG A 38 15.14 -6.99 -2.70
C ARG A 38 16.40 -6.15 -2.46
N ARG A 39 16.32 -5.06 -1.69
CA ARG A 39 17.51 -4.25 -1.33
C ARG A 39 18.54 -5.06 -0.55
N ARG A 40 18.09 -5.94 0.36
CA ARG A 40 18.99 -6.77 1.18
C ARG A 40 19.63 -7.92 0.37
N LYS A 41 18.90 -8.57 -0.53
CA LYS A 41 19.46 -9.56 -1.47
C LYS A 41 20.48 -8.93 -2.43
N LYS A 42 20.21 -7.72 -2.94
CA LYS A 42 21.18 -6.99 -3.77
C LYS A 42 22.46 -6.62 -3.01
N LYS A 43 22.36 -6.37 -1.70
CA LYS A 43 23.53 -6.11 -0.83
C LYS A 43 24.29 -7.39 -0.46
N ARG A 44 23.60 -8.55 -0.38
CA ARG A 44 24.17 -9.85 0.00
C ARG A 44 24.87 -10.55 -1.17
N ASN A 45 24.39 -10.39 -2.40
CA ASN A 45 25.03 -10.95 -3.59
C ASN A 45 26.31 -10.20 -4.01
N ASN A 46 26.68 -9.15 -3.28
CA ASN A 46 27.96 -8.43 -3.46
C ASN A 46 29.01 -8.82 -2.40
N TRP A 47 28.68 -9.76 -1.50
CA TRP A 47 29.58 -10.27 -0.46
C TRP A 47 29.62 -11.79 -0.61
N ASN A 48 30.54 -12.27 -1.45
CA ASN A 48 30.87 -13.69 -1.53
C ASN A 48 31.36 -14.19 -0.16
N ASP A 49 30.96 -15.42 0.16
CA ASP A 49 31.49 -16.37 1.15
C ASP A 49 32.21 -15.83 2.42
N PRO A 50 31.66 -16.03 3.65
CA PRO A 50 32.35 -15.70 4.92
C PRO A 50 33.72 -16.36 5.09
N SER A 51 34.00 -17.43 4.33
CA SER A 51 35.26 -18.17 4.36
C SER A 51 36.41 -17.39 3.72
N SER A 52 36.14 -16.53 2.72
CA SER A 52 37.17 -15.70 2.07
C SER A 52 37.54 -14.44 2.86
N ALA A 53 36.65 -13.97 3.74
CA ALA A 53 36.91 -12.81 4.61
C ALA A 53 37.98 -13.09 5.67
N ARG A 54 38.17 -14.36 6.08
CA ARG A 54 39.23 -14.75 7.03
C ARG A 54 40.64 -14.64 6.42
N GLN A 55 40.78 -14.83 5.11
CA GLN A 55 42.08 -14.77 4.42
C GLN A 55 42.48 -13.35 4.01
N SER A 56 41.54 -12.44 3.77
CA SER A 56 41.86 -11.08 3.31
C SER A 56 42.56 -10.20 4.36
N CYS A 57 42.39 -10.48 5.65
CA CYS A 57 43.02 -9.71 6.73
C CYS A 57 44.52 -10.01 6.93
N LEU A 58 45.03 -11.10 6.36
CA LEU A 58 46.37 -11.63 6.69
C LEU A 58 47.34 -11.68 5.51
N ASP A 59 46.86 -11.57 4.27
CA ASP A 59 47.74 -11.56 3.10
C ASP A 59 48.39 -10.18 2.90
N LYS A 60 49.53 -9.97 3.58
CA LYS A 60 50.37 -8.77 3.47
C LYS A 60 51.51 -8.93 2.45
N ASN A 61 51.54 -10.04 1.71
CA ASN A 61 52.67 -10.38 0.83
C ASN A 61 52.94 -9.31 -0.24
N TRP A 62 51.90 -8.58 -0.67
CA TRP A 62 52.04 -7.51 -1.66
C TRP A 62 52.75 -6.25 -1.12
N ILE A 63 52.72 -5.99 0.19
CA ILE A 63 53.42 -4.85 0.81
C ILE A 63 54.92 -5.13 0.94
N LEU A 64 55.27 -6.39 1.22
CA LEU A 64 56.64 -6.82 1.52
C LEU A 64 57.53 -6.92 0.27
N GLN A 65 56.95 -7.11 -0.91
CA GLN A 65 57.74 -7.29 -2.14
C GLN A 65 58.38 -6.00 -2.68
N PHE A 66 57.90 -4.83 -2.27
CA PHE A 66 58.33 -3.54 -2.85
C PHE A 66 59.10 -2.64 -1.90
N ASN A 67 59.03 -2.89 -0.60
CA ASN A 67 59.77 -2.10 0.36
C ASN A 67 61.10 -2.79 0.64
N GLN A 68 62.20 -2.05 0.46
CA GLN A 68 63.52 -2.53 0.84
C GLN A 68 63.60 -2.64 2.37
N PRO A 69 64.43 -3.55 2.93
CA PRO A 69 64.58 -3.73 4.38
C PRO A 69 64.85 -2.41 5.13
N GLU A 70 65.58 -1.48 4.51
CA GLU A 70 65.96 -0.19 5.08
C GLU A 70 64.75 0.74 5.32
N GLN A 71 63.63 0.52 4.62
CA GLN A 71 62.39 1.28 4.86
C GLN A 71 61.64 0.82 6.13
N PHE A 72 62.06 -0.30 6.70
CA PHE A 72 61.51 -0.86 7.93
C PHE A 72 62.42 -0.64 9.15
N GLU A 73 63.62 -0.07 9.00
CA GLU A 73 64.52 0.22 10.13
C GLU A 73 63.85 0.99 11.30
N PRO A 74 62.92 1.95 11.07
CA PRO A 74 62.21 2.61 12.17
C PRO A 74 61.27 1.69 12.98
N PHE A 75 60.98 0.48 12.50
CA PHE A 75 60.14 -0.50 13.20
C PHE A 75 60.89 -1.40 14.18
N THR A 76 62.22 -1.39 14.17
CA THR A 76 63.04 -2.24 15.07
C THR A 76 62.80 -1.98 16.56
N TYR A 77 62.27 -0.79 16.92
CA TYR A 77 61.87 -0.48 18.30
C TYR A 77 60.48 -1.04 18.69
N MET A 78 59.69 -1.50 17.71
CA MET A 78 58.32 -1.99 17.88
C MET A 78 58.20 -3.51 17.65
N ASP A 79 59.32 -4.22 17.52
CA ASP A 79 59.35 -5.66 17.18
C ASP A 79 58.59 -6.55 18.19
N GLU A 80 58.32 -6.05 19.39
CA GLU A 80 57.58 -6.76 20.43
C GLU A 80 56.07 -6.48 20.44
N ILE A 81 55.58 -5.45 19.72
CA ILE A 81 54.17 -5.06 19.75
C ILE A 81 53.49 -5.44 18.44
N PRO A 82 52.66 -6.49 18.44
CA PRO A 82 51.96 -6.92 17.25
C PRO A 82 50.89 -5.90 16.84
N VAL A 83 50.91 -5.50 15.57
CA VAL A 83 49.95 -4.54 14.99
C VAL A 83 48.89 -5.30 14.19
N VAL A 84 47.63 -5.12 14.58
CA VAL A 84 46.45 -5.66 13.90
C VAL A 84 45.57 -4.53 13.38
N ASP A 85 44.91 -4.76 12.24
CA ASP A 85 43.90 -3.84 11.73
C ASP A 85 42.69 -3.77 12.67
N GLU A 86 42.17 -2.55 12.88
CA GLU A 86 41.07 -2.24 13.80
C GLU A 86 39.80 -3.04 13.46
N ASN A 87 39.42 -3.11 12.18
CA ASN A 87 38.22 -3.85 11.75
C ASN A 87 38.40 -5.36 11.87
N CYS A 88 39.57 -5.87 11.49
CA CYS A 88 39.88 -7.30 11.61
C CYS A 88 39.85 -7.73 13.09
N LEU A 89 40.39 -6.91 13.99
CA LEU A 89 40.34 -7.15 15.43
C LEU A 89 38.89 -7.14 15.95
N GLU A 90 38.09 -6.14 15.58
CA GLU A 90 36.68 -6.09 15.98
C GLU A 90 35.87 -7.31 15.51
N GLN A 91 36.09 -7.78 14.27
CA GLN A 91 35.42 -8.96 13.74
C GLN A 91 35.82 -10.23 14.48
N PHE A 92 37.11 -10.36 14.83
CA PHE A 92 37.62 -11.47 15.61
C PHE A 92 36.98 -11.50 17.01
N LEU A 93 36.97 -10.36 17.71
CA LEU A 93 36.44 -10.25 19.08
C LEU A 93 34.92 -10.47 19.16
N LYS A 94 34.17 -10.21 18.07
CA LYS A 94 32.73 -10.55 17.99
C LYS A 94 32.48 -12.06 18.04
N ILE A 95 33.40 -12.85 17.51
CA ILE A 95 33.29 -14.32 17.47
C ILE A 95 33.96 -14.93 18.70
N ASN A 96 35.08 -14.36 19.13
CA ASN A 96 35.92 -14.85 20.21
C ASN A 96 36.07 -13.75 21.28
N PRO A 97 35.03 -13.51 22.10
CA PRO A 97 35.12 -12.50 23.15
C PRO A 97 36.26 -12.85 24.09
N ASN A 98 37.00 -11.83 24.55
CA ASN A 98 38.11 -11.97 25.50
C ASN A 98 39.24 -12.91 25.04
N SER A 99 39.39 -13.16 23.74
CA SER A 99 40.49 -13.94 23.19
C SER A 99 41.51 -13.03 22.51
N CYS A 100 42.81 -13.30 22.69
CA CYS A 100 43.85 -12.64 21.92
C CYS A 100 44.07 -13.38 20.57
N PRO A 101 44.15 -12.66 19.42
CA PRO A 101 44.35 -13.28 18.11
C PRO A 101 45.67 -14.04 17.92
N ILE A 102 46.65 -13.83 18.80
CA ILE A 102 48.04 -14.28 18.60
C ILE A 102 48.34 -15.49 19.49
N GLN A 103 48.00 -15.39 20.78
CA GLN A 103 48.25 -16.43 21.76
C GLN A 103 47.18 -16.37 22.86
N PRO A 104 46.74 -17.51 23.43
CA PRO A 104 45.90 -17.51 24.62
C PRO A 104 46.64 -16.90 25.82
N HIS A 105 46.13 -15.78 26.33
CA HIS A 105 46.57 -15.16 27.58
C HIS A 105 45.47 -14.26 28.14
N ASP A 106 45.51 -14.02 29.45
CA ASP A 106 44.56 -13.17 30.14
C ASP A 106 45.00 -11.69 30.14
N ASN A 107 44.07 -10.78 30.47
CA ASN A 107 44.33 -9.37 30.78
C ASN A 107 45.03 -8.53 29.69
N PHE A 108 44.67 -8.72 28.42
CA PHE A 108 45.19 -7.88 27.34
C PHE A 108 44.44 -6.55 27.20
N ILE A 109 45.15 -5.54 26.70
CA ILE A 109 44.61 -4.22 26.41
C ILE A 109 44.90 -3.91 24.94
N TYR A 110 43.86 -3.54 24.20
CA TYR A 110 44.01 -3.00 22.85
C TYR A 110 44.03 -1.48 22.91
N PHE A 111 44.99 -0.87 22.24
CA PHE A 111 45.08 0.58 22.10
C PHE A 111 45.41 0.96 20.66
N ARG A 112 44.98 2.16 20.27
CA ARG A 112 45.23 2.68 18.94
C ARG A 112 46.61 3.31 18.86
N CYS A 113 47.53 2.71 18.11
CA CYS A 113 48.87 3.27 17.93
C CYS A 113 48.91 4.29 16.76
N GLY A 114 48.85 5.58 17.11
CA GLY A 114 48.92 6.67 16.11
C GLY A 114 50.25 6.73 15.36
N VAL A 115 51.36 6.35 16.01
CA VAL A 115 52.70 6.30 15.42
C VAL A 115 52.77 5.23 14.32
N ALA A 116 52.36 3.99 14.64
CA ALA A 116 52.28 2.90 13.66
C ALA A 116 51.41 3.28 12.46
N LYS A 117 50.26 3.92 12.68
CA LYS A 117 49.38 4.39 11.59
C LYS A 117 50.08 5.38 10.64
N ARG A 118 50.85 6.34 11.16
CA ARG A 118 51.60 7.30 10.32
C ARG A 118 52.70 6.60 9.53
N PHE A 119 53.44 5.69 10.16
CA PHE A 119 54.48 4.92 9.48
C PHE A 119 53.91 4.04 8.38
N ILE A 120 52.90 3.22 8.68
CA ILE A 120 52.18 2.42 7.68
C ILE A 120 51.66 3.30 6.54
N GLY A 121 51.05 4.44 6.87
CA GLY A 121 50.55 5.38 5.86
C GLY A 121 51.64 5.96 4.94
N ASN A 122 52.90 5.97 5.36
CA ASN A 122 54.05 6.47 4.59
C ASN A 122 54.82 5.38 3.84
N LEU A 123 54.51 4.10 4.03
CA LEU A 123 55.12 3.00 3.27
C LEU A 123 54.87 3.21 1.78
N LYS A 124 55.91 2.99 0.97
CA LYS A 124 55.80 3.10 -0.49
C LYS A 124 55.26 1.79 -1.04
N ILE A 125 54.30 1.88 -1.95
CA ILE A 125 53.66 0.73 -2.57
C ILE A 125 53.45 1.00 -4.06
N ILE A 126 53.27 -0.08 -4.81
CA ILE A 126 52.73 -0.02 -6.17
C ILE A 126 51.20 -0.12 -6.14
N CYS A 127 50.55 0.09 -7.28
CA CYS A 127 49.12 -0.16 -7.41
C CYS A 127 48.80 -1.65 -7.12
N PRO A 128 47.91 -1.97 -6.18
CA PRO A 128 47.54 -3.36 -5.89
C PRO A 128 46.85 -4.04 -7.08
N LEU A 129 46.16 -3.27 -7.93
CA LEU A 129 45.56 -3.80 -9.16
C LEU A 129 46.63 -4.19 -10.20
N GLN A 130 47.74 -3.44 -10.27
CA GLN A 130 48.88 -3.80 -11.12
C GLN A 130 49.50 -5.10 -10.62
N PHE A 131 49.74 -5.20 -9.32
CA PHE A 131 50.27 -6.40 -8.69
C PHE A 131 49.40 -7.64 -8.99
N GLN A 132 48.08 -7.50 -8.86
CA GLN A 132 47.16 -8.58 -9.17
C GLN A 132 47.21 -8.99 -10.65
N GLN A 133 47.34 -8.05 -11.58
CA GLN A 133 47.50 -8.35 -12.99
C GLN A 133 48.82 -9.07 -13.27
N ASP A 134 49.92 -8.62 -12.68
CA ASP A 134 51.24 -9.24 -12.83
C ASP A 134 51.24 -10.72 -12.39
N LEU A 135 50.45 -11.05 -11.36
CA LEU A 135 50.25 -12.43 -10.93
C LEU A 135 49.47 -13.28 -11.94
N GLN A 136 48.47 -12.69 -12.60
CA GLN A 136 47.59 -13.39 -13.54
C GLN A 136 48.21 -13.56 -14.94
N GLU A 137 49.12 -12.68 -15.33
CA GLU A 137 49.66 -12.57 -16.69
C GLU A 137 50.69 -13.62 -17.10
N ARG A 138 51.00 -14.62 -16.27
CA ARG A 138 51.84 -15.75 -16.71
C ARG A 138 51.26 -16.53 -17.92
N GLN A 139 50.05 -16.22 -18.39
CA GLN A 139 49.33 -17.03 -19.38
C GLN A 139 48.82 -16.30 -20.65
N GLN A 140 48.84 -14.96 -20.78
CA GLN A 140 48.32 -14.29 -21.99
C GLN A 140 49.16 -13.08 -22.44
N ARG A 141 49.53 -13.04 -23.74
CA ARG A 141 50.34 -11.99 -24.40
C ARG A 141 49.50 -10.87 -25.05
N ASN A 142 48.47 -10.37 -24.37
CA ASN A 142 47.71 -9.22 -24.88
C ASN A 142 48.35 -7.90 -24.43
N GLU A 143 48.12 -6.82 -25.18
CA GLU A 143 48.57 -5.46 -24.83
C GLU A 143 48.23 -5.13 -23.38
N LYS A 144 49.28 -5.04 -22.56
CA LYS A 144 49.19 -4.81 -21.13
C LYS A 144 49.07 -3.31 -20.87
N VAL A 145 47.94 -2.90 -20.31
CA VAL A 145 47.84 -1.57 -19.71
C VAL A 145 48.55 -1.61 -18.37
N ILE A 146 49.52 -0.71 -18.19
CA ILE A 146 50.33 -0.63 -16.98
C ILE A 146 49.84 0.56 -16.16
N CYS A 147 49.68 0.37 -14.86
CA CYS A 147 49.59 1.43 -13.88
C CYS A 147 50.98 1.69 -13.29
N ASP A 148 51.44 2.92 -13.45
CA ASP A 148 52.75 3.41 -13.01
C ASP A 148 52.74 4.00 -11.59
N PHE A 149 51.62 3.89 -10.87
CA PHE A 149 51.52 4.41 -9.50
C PHE A 149 52.56 3.76 -8.58
N LYS A 150 53.42 4.61 -8.04
CA LYS A 150 54.42 4.31 -7.01
C LYS A 150 54.33 5.42 -5.96
N GLY A 151 53.58 5.17 -4.90
CA GLY A 151 53.18 6.20 -3.94
C GLY A 151 53.07 5.69 -2.52
N LYS A 152 52.62 6.53 -1.59
CA LYS A 152 52.43 6.14 -0.19
C LYS A 152 51.08 5.43 0.00
N ILE A 153 50.97 4.50 0.96
CA ILE A 153 49.71 3.82 1.28
C ILE A 153 48.56 4.80 1.52
N LYS A 154 48.82 5.91 2.23
CA LYS A 154 47.78 6.91 2.51
C LYS A 154 47.21 7.59 1.25
N ASP A 155 47.96 7.63 0.16
CA ASP A 155 47.56 8.25 -1.11
C ASP A 155 46.84 7.24 -2.03
N LEU A 156 46.87 5.95 -1.67
CA LEU A 156 46.34 4.85 -2.49
C LEU A 156 44.85 4.97 -2.77
N SER A 157 44.04 5.36 -1.78
CA SER A 157 42.59 5.47 -1.95
C SER A 157 42.26 6.49 -3.04
N ASN A 158 42.90 7.66 -2.98
CA ASN A 158 42.70 8.71 -3.98
C ASN A 158 43.10 8.23 -5.37
N HIS A 159 44.24 7.54 -5.47
CA HIS A 159 44.68 6.94 -6.74
C HIS A 159 43.65 5.93 -7.26
N LEU A 160 43.20 4.97 -6.43
CA LEU A 160 42.26 3.94 -6.86
C LEU A 160 40.94 4.52 -7.35
N ASP A 161 40.42 5.58 -6.71
CA ASP A 161 39.15 6.18 -7.05
C ASP A 161 39.22 7.09 -8.28
N ASN A 162 40.28 7.90 -8.37
CA ASN A 162 40.34 8.99 -9.34
C ASN A 162 41.26 8.65 -10.53
N ASP A 163 42.47 8.15 -10.25
CA ASP A 163 43.59 8.18 -11.20
C ASP A 163 43.93 6.80 -11.79
N CYS A 164 43.49 5.70 -11.16
CA CYS A 164 43.94 4.36 -11.54
C CYS A 164 43.35 3.90 -12.87
N THR A 165 44.22 3.70 -13.87
CA THR A 165 43.88 3.21 -15.21
C THR A 165 43.35 1.77 -15.23
N LEU A 166 43.68 1.00 -14.20
CA LEU A 166 43.26 -0.39 -14.01
C LEU A 166 41.95 -0.52 -13.25
N GLN A 167 41.45 0.56 -12.67
CA GLN A 167 40.16 0.53 -12.00
C GLN A 167 39.08 0.11 -13.00
N ARG A 168 38.27 -0.86 -12.59
CA ARG A 168 37.09 -1.25 -13.36
C ARG A 168 36.00 -0.22 -13.12
N SER A 169 35.42 0.27 -14.19
CA SER A 169 34.24 1.11 -14.15
C SER A 169 33.05 0.34 -14.72
N ASP A 170 31.92 0.50 -14.05
CA ASP A 170 30.64 0.04 -14.57
C ASP A 170 30.26 0.85 -15.81
N CYS A 171 29.59 0.20 -16.76
CA CYS A 171 28.97 0.90 -17.86
C CYS A 171 27.94 1.93 -17.34
N ARG A 172 27.95 3.15 -17.88
CA ARG A 172 26.99 4.21 -17.50
C ARG A 172 25.52 3.81 -17.74
N TYR A 173 25.27 2.83 -18.60
CA TYR A 173 23.94 2.27 -18.86
C TYR A 173 23.52 1.14 -17.90
N LYS A 174 24.26 0.91 -16.80
CA LYS A 174 23.94 -0.10 -15.78
C LYS A 174 22.56 0.08 -15.16
N GLN A 175 22.10 1.32 -15.00
CA GLN A 175 20.73 1.62 -14.53
C GLN A 175 19.63 1.16 -15.50
N PHE A 176 19.96 0.97 -16.78
CA PHE A 176 19.04 0.49 -17.81
C PHE A 176 19.20 -1.02 -18.09
N GLY A 177 20.12 -1.70 -17.40
CA GLY A 177 20.31 -3.16 -17.49
C GLY A 177 21.61 -3.62 -18.16
N CYS A 178 22.53 -2.73 -18.50
CA CYS A 178 23.85 -3.14 -18.99
C CYS A 178 24.75 -3.60 -17.82
N GLU A 179 25.00 -4.89 -17.68
CA GLU A 179 25.81 -5.44 -16.58
C GLU A 179 27.32 -5.43 -16.86
N HIS A 180 27.76 -4.79 -17.94
CA HIS A 180 29.19 -4.76 -18.31
C HIS A 180 29.98 -3.83 -17.39
N SER A 181 31.12 -4.32 -16.91
CA SER A 181 32.13 -3.53 -16.20
C SER A 181 33.48 -3.83 -16.85
N CYS A 182 34.27 -2.81 -17.17
CA CYS A 182 35.57 -2.95 -17.84
C CYS A 182 36.57 -1.94 -17.28
N PRO A 183 37.89 -2.11 -17.51
CA PRO A 183 38.87 -1.09 -17.16
C PRO A 183 38.51 0.27 -17.77
N LYS A 184 38.77 1.38 -17.05
CA LYS A 184 38.44 2.75 -17.48
C LYS A 184 38.81 3.05 -18.93
N HIS A 185 40.00 2.65 -19.37
CA HIS A 185 40.48 2.90 -20.74
C HIS A 185 39.67 2.18 -21.84
N LYS A 186 39.10 1.00 -21.56
CA LYS A 186 38.24 0.26 -22.52
C LYS A 186 36.78 0.68 -22.48
N LEU A 187 36.40 1.54 -21.52
CA LEU A 187 35.02 1.95 -21.37
C LEU A 187 34.54 2.73 -22.60
N SER A 188 35.39 3.57 -23.19
CA SER A 188 35.05 4.31 -24.41
C SER A 188 34.75 3.37 -25.59
N ASP A 189 35.58 2.34 -25.78
CA ASP A 189 35.40 1.34 -26.84
C ASP A 189 34.13 0.52 -26.62
N HIS A 190 33.85 0.12 -25.37
CA HIS A 190 32.61 -0.53 -25.00
C HIS A 190 31.39 0.35 -25.32
N LEU A 191 31.41 1.62 -24.91
CA LEU A 191 30.31 2.56 -25.17
C LEU A 191 30.09 2.79 -26.67
N SER A 192 31.17 2.82 -27.46
CA SER A 192 31.11 3.02 -28.90
C SER A 192 30.57 1.78 -29.63
N SER A 193 31.15 0.61 -29.32
CA SER A 193 30.77 -0.68 -29.93
C SER A 193 29.38 -1.18 -29.54
N GLN A 194 28.90 -0.82 -28.35
CA GLN A 194 27.59 -1.23 -27.82
C GLN A 194 26.53 -0.11 -27.83
N SER A 195 26.79 0.97 -28.56
CA SER A 195 25.90 2.14 -28.63
C SER A 195 24.45 1.79 -29.02
N LYS A 196 24.26 0.87 -29.98
CA LYS A 196 22.94 0.36 -30.39
C LYS A 196 22.21 -0.36 -29.24
N LEU A 197 22.90 -1.29 -28.57
CA LEU A 197 22.35 -1.99 -27.40
C LEU A 197 21.95 -1.00 -26.30
N HIS A 198 22.80 -0.03 -26.01
CA HIS A 198 22.52 1.00 -25.00
C HIS A 198 21.30 1.85 -25.37
N PHE A 199 21.16 2.23 -26.64
CA PHE A 199 19.98 2.93 -27.15
C PHE A 199 18.71 2.09 -26.96
N ASP A 200 18.73 0.80 -27.33
CA ASP A 200 17.59 -0.10 -27.18
C ASP A 200 17.16 -0.26 -25.71
N LEU A 201 18.13 -0.37 -24.80
CA LEU A 201 17.86 -0.41 -23.35
C LEU A 201 17.20 0.90 -22.87
N THR A 202 17.67 2.06 -23.34
CA THR A 202 17.06 3.36 -23.00
C THR A 202 15.65 3.50 -23.56
N VAL A 203 15.42 3.09 -24.82
CA VAL A 203 14.07 3.11 -25.44
C VAL A 203 13.12 2.20 -24.67
N LYS A 204 13.54 0.97 -24.35
CA LYS A 204 12.74 0.03 -23.55
C LYS A 204 12.40 0.58 -22.17
N PHE A 205 13.35 1.28 -21.54
CA PHE A 205 13.12 1.95 -20.26
C PHE A 205 12.08 3.07 -20.38
N ILE A 206 12.18 3.92 -21.39
CA ILE A 206 11.20 5.00 -21.66
C ILE A 206 9.81 4.42 -21.92
N GLN A 207 9.69 3.37 -22.75
CA GLN A 207 8.43 2.68 -23.01
C GLN A 207 7.81 2.12 -21.72
N THR A 208 8.63 1.55 -20.84
CA THR A 208 8.20 1.07 -19.54
C THR A 208 7.67 2.20 -18.66
N LEU A 209 8.34 3.37 -18.66
CA LEU A 209 7.88 4.55 -17.93
C LEU A 209 6.54 5.07 -18.46
N GLN A 210 6.38 5.16 -19.78
CA GLN A 210 5.13 5.58 -20.41
C GLN A 210 3.97 4.62 -20.10
N LEU A 211 4.23 3.31 -20.12
CA LEU A 211 3.25 2.31 -19.73
C LEU A 211 2.84 2.46 -18.26
N ASN A 212 3.80 2.69 -17.37
CA ASN A 212 3.52 2.93 -15.96
C ASN A 212 2.69 4.20 -15.74
N GLU A 213 2.98 5.28 -16.47
CA GLU A 213 2.19 6.51 -16.41
C GLU A 213 0.74 6.29 -16.85
N LYS A 214 0.52 5.57 -17.96
CA LYS A 214 -0.82 5.19 -18.43
C LYS A 214 -1.57 4.34 -17.40
N ASN A 215 -0.88 3.35 -16.81
CA ASN A 215 -1.46 2.51 -15.77
C ASN A 215 -1.82 3.30 -14.50
N LEU A 216 -1.02 4.29 -14.12
CA LEU A 216 -1.32 5.18 -13.00
C LEU A 216 -2.56 6.04 -13.28
N LYS A 217 -2.69 6.60 -14.50
CA LYS A 217 -3.89 7.34 -14.94
C LYS A 217 -5.14 6.48 -14.84
N LEU A 218 -5.11 5.28 -15.43
CA LEU A 218 -6.21 4.31 -15.38
C LEU A 218 -6.57 3.90 -13.93
N THR A 219 -5.55 3.73 -13.07
CA THR A 219 -5.78 3.39 -11.66
C THR A 219 -6.48 4.52 -10.92
N ASN A 220 -6.13 5.78 -11.20
CA ASN A 220 -6.76 6.94 -10.58
C ASN A 220 -8.22 7.09 -11.05
N GLU A 221 -8.49 6.92 -12.34
CA GLU A 221 -9.86 6.92 -12.89
C GLU A 221 -10.73 5.83 -12.23
N ASN A 222 -10.21 4.62 -12.10
CA ASN A 222 -10.90 3.53 -11.40
C ASN A 222 -11.17 3.86 -9.92
N ILE A 223 -10.25 4.53 -9.23
CA ILE A 223 -10.46 4.97 -7.84
C ILE A 223 -11.59 6.01 -7.78
N THR A 224 -11.64 6.94 -8.72
CA THR A 224 -12.70 7.97 -8.81
C THR A 224 -14.06 7.32 -9.07
N LEU A 225 -14.17 6.49 -10.11
CA LEU A 225 -15.40 5.76 -10.45
C LEU A 225 -15.90 4.89 -9.29
N LYS A 226 -14.98 4.27 -8.55
CA LYS A 226 -15.34 3.48 -7.37
C LYS A 226 -15.97 4.33 -6.26
N LYS A 227 -15.47 5.55 -6.02
CA LYS A 227 -16.05 6.47 -5.04
C LYS A 227 -17.44 6.95 -5.45
N GLU A 228 -17.63 7.27 -6.72
CA GLU A 228 -18.94 7.65 -7.27
C GLU A 228 -19.95 6.52 -7.13
N ASN A 229 -19.56 5.29 -7.46
CA ASN A 229 -20.40 4.11 -7.24
C ASN A 229 -20.75 3.90 -5.76
N GLU A 230 -19.79 4.07 -4.84
CA GLU A 230 -20.05 4.00 -3.41
C GLU A 230 -21.01 5.10 -2.93
N GLN A 231 -20.94 6.29 -3.51
CA GLN A 231 -21.85 7.40 -3.22
C GLN A 231 -23.27 7.11 -3.72
N LEU A 232 -23.42 6.71 -4.98
CA LEU A 232 -24.72 6.35 -5.57
C LEU A 232 -25.39 5.20 -4.78
N GLN A 233 -24.62 4.22 -4.32
CA GLN A 233 -25.13 3.15 -3.47
C GLN A 233 -25.65 3.65 -2.11
N GLN A 234 -25.07 4.72 -1.56
CA GLN A 234 -25.56 5.34 -0.32
C GLN A 234 -26.85 6.12 -0.59
N GLU A 235 -26.91 6.89 -1.67
CA GLU A 235 -28.10 7.64 -2.09
C GLU A 235 -29.29 6.70 -2.33
N MET A 236 -29.09 5.61 -3.07
CA MET A 236 -30.13 4.59 -3.30
C MET A 236 -30.69 4.02 -1.98
N LYS A 237 -29.83 3.76 -0.99
CA LYS A 237 -30.26 3.25 0.32
C LYS A 237 -31.04 4.29 1.12
N THR A 238 -30.71 5.56 0.98
CA THR A 238 -31.45 6.65 1.62
C THR A 238 -32.84 6.75 1.02
N ILE A 239 -32.94 6.81 -0.31
CA ILE A 239 -34.22 6.85 -1.04
C ILE A 239 -35.09 5.64 -0.67
N GLN A 240 -34.51 4.43 -0.61
CA GLN A 240 -35.24 3.22 -0.23
C GLN A 240 -35.83 3.30 1.20
N LYS A 241 -35.11 3.92 2.13
CA LYS A 241 -35.60 4.09 3.52
C LYS A 241 -36.71 5.12 3.58
N GLU A 242 -36.56 6.23 2.86
CA GLU A 242 -37.57 7.28 2.76
C GLU A 242 -38.87 6.71 2.16
N SER A 243 -38.78 5.97 1.06
CA SER A 243 -39.95 5.32 0.44
C SER A 243 -40.61 4.31 1.38
N GLN A 244 -39.82 3.52 2.13
CA GLN A 244 -40.37 2.59 3.13
C GLN A 244 -41.08 3.35 4.27
N GLN A 245 -40.52 4.46 4.72
CA GLN A 245 -41.12 5.28 5.75
C GLN A 245 -42.43 5.92 5.29
N GLU A 246 -42.49 6.42 4.05
CA GLU A 246 -43.73 6.94 3.45
C GLU A 246 -44.81 5.86 3.34
N LEU A 247 -44.43 4.66 2.92
CA LEU A 247 -45.35 3.53 2.84
C LEU A 247 -45.94 3.18 4.21
N LEU A 248 -45.13 3.22 5.27
CA LEU A 248 -45.62 3.00 6.64
C LEU A 248 -46.57 4.10 7.11
N LYS A 249 -46.34 5.37 6.73
CA LYS A 249 -47.27 6.48 7.04
C LYS A 249 -48.61 6.26 6.34
N LEU A 250 -48.60 5.95 5.05
CA LEU A 250 -49.82 5.66 4.28
C LEU A 250 -50.58 4.48 4.89
N HIS A 251 -49.90 3.43 5.33
CA HIS A 251 -50.54 2.30 6.00
C HIS A 251 -51.26 2.72 7.29
N ALA A 252 -50.62 3.55 8.11
CA ALA A 252 -51.23 4.08 9.33
C ALA A 252 -52.47 4.95 9.02
N ASP A 253 -52.40 5.80 8.00
CA ASP A 253 -53.53 6.63 7.58
C ASP A 253 -54.72 5.78 7.09
N ILE A 254 -54.46 4.73 6.30
CA ILE A 254 -55.47 3.77 5.85
C ILE A 254 -56.13 3.08 7.05
N GLU A 255 -55.35 2.68 8.06
CA GLU A 255 -55.87 2.02 9.26
C GLU A 255 -56.76 2.96 10.10
N ILE A 256 -56.37 4.23 10.23
CA ILE A 256 -57.18 5.26 10.89
C ILE A 256 -58.52 5.45 10.15
N ILE A 257 -58.48 5.59 8.81
CA ILE A 257 -59.69 5.76 7.99
C ILE A 257 -60.62 4.55 8.14
N LYS A 258 -60.07 3.34 8.11
CA LYS A 258 -60.82 2.09 8.28
C LYS A 258 -61.54 2.04 9.63
N ASN A 259 -60.86 2.39 10.70
CA ASN A 259 -61.45 2.43 12.05
C ASN A 259 -62.57 3.48 12.16
N ASN A 260 -62.37 4.66 11.58
CA ASN A 260 -63.39 5.70 11.51
C ASN A 260 -64.64 5.22 10.74
N PHE A 261 -64.45 4.47 9.65
CA PHE A 261 -65.56 3.90 8.87
C PHE A 261 -66.36 2.88 9.69
N ILE A 262 -65.69 1.94 10.37
CA ILE A 262 -66.33 0.96 11.26
C ILE A 262 -67.13 1.65 12.37
N GLN A 263 -66.62 2.75 12.92
CA GLN A 263 -67.34 3.51 13.95
C GLN A 263 -68.61 4.16 13.41
N LYS A 264 -68.53 4.79 12.22
CA LYS A 264 -69.71 5.38 11.55
C LYS A 264 -70.75 4.33 11.18
N GLU A 265 -70.32 3.17 10.72
CA GLU A 265 -71.21 2.04 10.42
C GLU A 265 -71.97 1.60 11.68
N LYS A 266 -71.29 1.49 12.83
CA LYS A 266 -71.95 1.20 14.12
C LYS A 266 -72.99 2.26 14.51
N GLN A 267 -72.67 3.54 14.33
CA GLN A 267 -73.61 4.64 14.60
C GLN A 267 -74.84 4.57 13.69
N TYR A 268 -74.64 4.33 12.39
CA TYR A 268 -75.71 4.20 11.42
C TYR A 268 -76.63 3.02 11.74
N ASN A 269 -76.05 1.85 11.99
CA ASN A 269 -76.80 0.65 12.39
C ASN A 269 -77.60 0.86 13.69
N GLY A 270 -77.08 1.65 14.63
CA GLY A 270 -77.82 2.07 15.83
C GLY A 270 -79.03 2.94 15.48
N LEU A 271 -78.85 3.94 14.63
CA LEU A 271 -79.92 4.83 14.17
C LEU A 271 -81.02 4.07 13.43
N THR A 272 -80.65 3.14 12.53
CA THR A 272 -81.59 2.29 11.79
C THR A 272 -82.46 1.45 12.74
N LYS A 273 -81.87 0.85 13.77
CA LYS A 273 -82.62 0.11 14.80
C LYS A 273 -83.61 1.01 15.55
N SER A 274 -83.21 2.23 15.90
CA SER A 274 -84.10 3.21 16.56
C SER A 274 -85.27 3.63 15.66
N LEU A 275 -85.01 3.88 14.38
CA LEU A 275 -86.06 4.22 13.41
C LEU A 275 -87.06 3.07 13.23
N GLN A 276 -86.58 1.84 13.13
CA GLN A 276 -87.44 0.68 12.97
C GLN A 276 -88.34 0.46 14.21
N GLY A 277 -87.78 0.57 15.42
CA GLY A 277 -88.58 0.49 16.65
C GLY A 277 -89.60 1.63 16.83
N ASN A 278 -89.37 2.80 16.23
CA ASN A 278 -90.37 3.88 16.21
C ASN A 278 -91.47 3.64 15.18
N ASN A 279 -91.15 3.06 14.02
CA ASN A 279 -92.16 2.66 13.03
C ASN A 279 -93.09 1.58 13.57
N ASP A 280 -92.59 0.59 14.31
CA ASP A 280 -93.42 -0.44 14.94
C ASP A 280 -94.43 0.17 15.95
N LYS A 281 -94.02 1.22 16.68
CA LYS A 281 -94.92 1.98 17.58
C LYS A 281 -95.94 2.82 16.82
N LEU A 282 -95.59 3.34 15.64
CA LEU A 282 -96.48 4.13 14.79
C LEU A 282 -97.53 3.24 14.10
N SER A 283 -97.13 2.03 13.69
CA SER A 283 -98.01 0.99 13.14
C SER A 283 -99.12 0.61 14.12
N ASN A 284 -98.83 0.57 15.42
CA ASN A 284 -99.83 0.29 16.47
C ASN A 284 -100.75 1.50 16.79
N LYS A 285 -100.56 2.66 16.14
CA LYS A 285 -101.31 3.89 16.40
C LYS A 285 -102.15 4.40 15.21
N LYS A 286 -102.06 3.74 14.05
CA LYS A 286 -102.76 4.10 12.79
C LYS A 286 -103.81 3.06 12.38
N GLU A 287 -104.61 2.57 13.33
CA GLU A 287 -105.85 1.83 13.02
C GLU A 287 -107.09 2.75 12.89
N GLU A 288 -106.93 4.07 12.96
CA GLU A 288 -108.00 5.02 12.60
C GLU A 288 -107.45 6.16 11.71
N ASP A 289 -108.14 6.34 10.58
CA ASP A 289 -108.06 7.39 9.56
C ASP A 289 -106.97 7.36 8.46
N LYS A 290 -107.46 6.87 7.30
CA LYS A 290 -107.41 7.40 5.92
C LYS A 290 -106.11 7.36 5.10
N ASN A 291 -106.23 6.58 4.02
CA ASN A 291 -105.57 6.71 2.73
C ASN A 291 -105.77 8.12 2.16
N ASP A 292 -104.66 8.80 1.83
CA ASP A 292 -104.49 9.57 0.57
C ASP A 292 -103.09 10.26 0.50
N ASP A 293 -102.35 10.41 1.61
CA ASP A 293 -101.03 11.10 1.63
C ASP A 293 -99.77 10.21 1.40
N ILE A 294 -99.94 8.94 1.04
CA ILE A 294 -98.81 7.98 0.98
C ILE A 294 -97.94 8.17 -0.28
N GLU A 295 -98.50 8.64 -1.39
CA GLU A 295 -97.75 8.77 -2.64
C GLU A 295 -96.68 9.89 -2.61
N GLU A 296 -96.95 11.01 -1.93
CA GLU A 296 -96.00 12.13 -1.87
C GLU A 296 -94.77 11.82 -1.01
N PHE A 297 -94.93 10.99 0.01
CA PHE A 297 -93.81 10.56 0.86
C PHE A 297 -92.89 9.57 0.13
N VAL A 298 -93.45 8.64 -0.65
CA VAL A 298 -92.68 7.67 -1.43
C VAL A 298 -91.87 8.38 -2.53
N PHE A 299 -92.47 9.39 -3.19
CA PHE A 299 -91.77 10.14 -4.25
C PHE A 299 -90.57 10.94 -3.71
N ASN A 300 -90.71 11.56 -2.54
CA ASN A 300 -89.61 12.29 -1.89
C ASN A 300 -88.47 11.37 -1.43
N LEU A 301 -88.79 10.15 -0.99
CA LEU A 301 -87.77 9.18 -0.59
C LEU A 301 -86.94 8.68 -1.79
N ILE A 302 -87.58 8.45 -2.94
CA ILE A 302 -86.90 8.02 -4.16
C ILE A 302 -85.95 9.11 -4.67
N ASN A 303 -86.37 10.38 -4.69
CA ASN A 303 -85.53 11.50 -5.13
C ASN A 303 -84.30 11.69 -4.23
N PHE A 304 -84.44 11.52 -2.92
CA PHE A 304 -83.31 11.63 -1.99
C PHE A 304 -82.24 10.54 -2.20
N LEU A 305 -82.68 9.31 -2.47
CA LEU A 305 -81.78 8.19 -2.76
C LEU A 305 -81.05 8.38 -4.10
N PHE A 306 -81.74 8.92 -5.12
CA PHE A 306 -81.13 9.18 -6.41
C PHE A 306 -80.04 10.27 -6.34
N PHE A 307 -80.28 11.34 -5.57
CA PHE A 307 -79.30 12.43 -5.39
C PHE A 307 -78.05 11.98 -4.62
N SER A 308 -78.21 11.09 -3.64
CA SER A 308 -77.10 10.60 -2.82
C SER A 308 -76.14 9.69 -3.58
N LYS A 309 -76.64 8.89 -4.53
CA LYS A 309 -75.83 7.99 -5.36
C LYS A 309 -74.93 8.76 -6.34
N ASN A 310 -75.48 9.76 -7.02
CA ASN A 310 -74.73 10.55 -8.02
C ASN A 310 -73.59 11.36 -7.39
N ASN A 311 -73.75 11.82 -6.14
CA ASN A 311 -72.72 12.58 -5.44
C ASN A 311 -71.55 11.70 -4.95
N PHE A 312 -71.78 10.39 -4.78
CA PHE A 312 -70.74 9.43 -4.40
C PHE A 312 -69.89 9.03 -5.63
N GLU A 313 -70.52 8.79 -6.78
CA GLU A 313 -69.82 8.46 -8.03
C GLU A 313 -68.97 9.64 -8.55
N ALA A 314 -69.44 10.88 -8.42
CA ALA A 314 -68.66 12.07 -8.81
C ALA A 314 -67.38 12.24 -7.97
N LYS A 315 -67.42 11.91 -6.67
CA LYS A 315 -66.24 11.99 -5.79
C LYS A 315 -65.22 10.88 -6.04
N ILE A 316 -65.68 9.71 -6.50
CA ILE A 316 -64.79 8.62 -6.91
C ILE A 316 -64.08 9.00 -8.21
N LEU A 317 -64.77 9.57 -9.19
CA LEU A 317 -64.17 9.97 -10.47
C LEU A 317 -63.07 11.03 -10.31
N VAL A 318 -63.24 12.02 -9.42
CA VAL A 318 -62.22 13.05 -9.14
C VAL A 318 -60.97 12.47 -8.47
N ALA A 319 -61.11 11.39 -7.70
CA ALA A 319 -59.98 10.74 -7.01
C ALA A 319 -59.11 9.86 -7.93
N TYR A 320 -59.61 9.48 -9.12
CA TYR A 320 -58.87 8.67 -10.09
C TYR A 320 -58.27 9.48 -11.25
N SER A 321 -58.56 10.79 -11.34
CA SER A 321 -58.08 11.68 -12.40
C SER A 321 -56.92 12.62 -11.99
N CYS A 322 -56.45 12.53 -10.75
CA CYS A 322 -55.22 13.17 -10.25
C CYS A 322 -54.20 12.09 -9.90
#